data_AF-A0A2S3X8I7-F1
#
_entry.id   AF-A0A2S3X8I7-F1
#
_cell.length_a   1.000
_cell.length_b   1.000
_cell.length_c   1.000
_cell.angle_alpha   90.00
_cell.angle_beta   90.00
_cell.angle_gamma   90.00
#
_symmetry.space_group_name_H-M   'P 1'
#
loop_
_entity.id
_entity.type
_entity.pdbx_description
1 polymer ?
#
loop_
_entity_poly.entity_id
_entity_poly.type
_entity_poly.pdbx_seq_one_letter_code
_entity_poly.pdbx_strand_id
1 'polypeptide(L)'
;MLAILKRRTFATLSCAVLWSTFSYAEPSFHDWLTGTAAMCSIDSHSAFTDMLLAKREHGEKSKSFTRQVEKSYAAAQKCVDEVKPKGKQRLKDAVALMPSDKREFQDSYSAWLGYLDWLSTPRESGESSPEQIRFQQSMNDLQAAMDAR
;
A
#
# COMPACT_ATOMS: atom_id res chain seq x y z
N MET A 1 -48.64 -50.81 -32.98
CA MET A 1 -49.13 -49.43 -32.80
C MET A 1 -49.66 -49.33 -31.37
N LEU A 2 -49.26 -48.29 -30.63
CA LEU A 2 -49.57 -47.97 -29.22
C LEU A 2 -49.02 -48.93 -28.14
N ALA A 3 -48.62 -48.52 -26.94
CA ALA A 3 -48.09 -47.28 -26.36
C ALA A 3 -47.66 -47.58 -24.90
N ILE A 4 -46.87 -46.66 -24.31
CA ILE A 4 -46.69 -46.35 -22.88
C ILE A 4 -45.85 -47.30 -21.99
N LEU A 5 -44.67 -46.85 -21.52
CA LEU A 5 -44.45 -46.34 -20.15
C LEU A 5 -42.96 -46.12 -19.80
N LYS A 6 -42.67 -44.86 -19.41
CA LYS A 6 -41.76 -44.41 -18.35
C LYS A 6 -40.30 -44.92 -18.33
N ARG A 7 -39.38 -43.96 -18.50
CA ARG A 7 -38.64 -43.41 -17.35
C ARG A 7 -37.95 -42.09 -17.74
N ARG A 8 -38.42 -41.01 -17.11
CA ARG A 8 -37.69 -39.74 -17.02
C ARG A 8 -36.44 -39.99 -16.18
N THR A 9 -35.27 -39.92 -16.78
CA THR A 9 -34.01 -39.73 -16.06
C THR A 9 -33.56 -38.29 -16.30
N PHE A 10 -34.02 -37.40 -15.44
CA PHE A 10 -33.38 -36.10 -15.26
C PHE A 10 -32.01 -36.38 -14.63
N ALA A 11 -30.95 -36.28 -15.42
CA ALA A 11 -29.60 -36.19 -14.90
C ALA A 11 -29.43 -34.79 -14.32
N THR A 12 -29.72 -34.63 -13.04
CA THR A 12 -29.34 -33.44 -12.28
C THR A 12 -27.83 -33.45 -12.14
N LEU A 13 -27.16 -32.72 -13.04
CA LEU A 13 -25.79 -32.25 -12.85
C LEU A 13 -25.80 -31.28 -11.66
N SER A 14 -25.59 -31.84 -10.47
CA SER A 14 -25.25 -31.06 -9.28
C SER A 14 -23.83 -30.54 -9.47
N CYS A 15 -23.68 -29.42 -10.20
CA CYS A 15 -22.53 -28.55 -10.06
C CYS A 15 -22.57 -27.97 -8.64
N ALA A 16 -21.99 -28.70 -7.68
CA ALA A 16 -21.61 -28.13 -6.41
C ALA A 16 -20.56 -27.06 -6.73
N VAL A 17 -21.00 -25.82 -6.90
CA VAL A 17 -20.11 -24.67 -6.98
C VAL A 17 -19.53 -24.55 -5.58
N LEU A 18 -18.34 -25.13 -5.39
CA LEU A 18 -17.48 -24.86 -4.24
C LEU A 18 -17.15 -23.37 -4.31
N TRP A 19 -18.00 -22.55 -3.71
CA TRP A 19 -17.67 -21.16 -3.43
C TRP A 19 -16.60 -21.23 -2.35
N SER A 20 -15.35 -21.32 -2.79
CA SER A 20 -14.20 -20.98 -1.97
C SER A 20 -14.46 -19.58 -1.45
N THR A 21 -14.93 -19.49 -0.21
CA THR A 21 -14.92 -18.25 0.54
C THR A 21 -13.46 -17.87 0.65
N PHE A 22 -12.97 -17.07 -0.29
CA PHE A 22 -11.75 -16.30 -0.11
C PHE A 22 -12.05 -15.39 1.08
N SER A 23 -11.70 -15.86 2.27
CA SER A 23 -11.62 -15.01 3.44
C SER A 23 -10.48 -14.04 3.10
N TYR A 24 -10.84 -12.87 2.56
CA TYR A 24 -9.90 -11.78 2.38
C TYR A 24 -9.56 -11.32 3.79
N ALA A 25 -8.61 -12.01 4.41
CA ALA A 25 -8.09 -11.64 5.71
C ALA A 25 -7.62 -10.18 5.57
N GLU A 26 -8.15 -9.30 6.41
CA GLU A 26 -7.67 -7.93 6.41
C GLU A 26 -6.15 -7.95 6.63
N PRO A 27 -5.38 -7.15 5.87
CA PRO A 27 -3.94 -7.13 6.01
C PRO A 27 -3.56 -6.77 7.44
N SER A 28 -2.50 -7.39 7.95
CA SER A 28 -1.96 -7.03 9.27
C SER A 28 -1.57 -5.55 9.28
N PHE A 29 -1.44 -4.97 10.48
CA PHE A 29 -0.98 -3.59 10.58
C PHE A 29 0.38 -3.38 9.90
N HIS A 30 1.30 -4.33 10.07
CA HIS A 30 2.60 -4.35 9.43
C HIS A 30 2.49 -4.34 7.89
N ASP A 31 1.69 -5.26 7.33
CA ASP A 31 1.49 -5.38 5.88
C ASP A 31 0.77 -4.17 5.29
N TRP A 32 -0.14 -3.59 6.06
CA TRP A 32 -0.87 -2.39 5.66
C TRP A 32 0.05 -1.17 5.56
N LEU A 33 0.93 -0.95 6.54
CA LEU A 33 1.90 0.16 6.50
C LEU A 33 2.88 0.00 5.34
N THR A 34 3.47 -1.19 5.18
CA THR A 34 4.44 -1.47 4.10
C THR A 34 3.77 -1.37 2.73
N GLY A 35 2.59 -1.97 2.55
CA GLY A 35 1.86 -1.93 1.28
C GLY A 35 1.44 -0.52 0.86
N THR A 36 0.91 0.29 1.79
CA THR A 36 0.51 1.67 1.47
C THR A 36 1.71 2.58 1.19
N ALA A 37 2.81 2.43 1.93
CA ALA A 37 4.04 3.17 1.65
C ALA A 37 4.63 2.80 0.28
N ALA A 38 4.66 1.51 -0.07
CA ALA A 38 5.11 1.03 -1.37
C ALA A 38 4.22 1.57 -2.51
N MET A 39 2.89 1.53 -2.35
CA MET A 39 1.94 2.08 -3.31
C MET A 39 2.17 3.57 -3.58
N CYS A 40 2.23 4.40 -2.52
CA CYS A 40 2.47 5.83 -2.69
C CYS A 40 3.88 6.14 -3.24
N SER A 41 4.87 5.28 -2.97
CA SER A 41 6.20 5.37 -3.56
C SER A 41 6.18 5.05 -5.06
N ILE A 42 5.45 4.03 -5.51
CA ILE A 42 5.32 3.68 -6.93
C ILE A 42 4.69 4.84 -7.72
N ASP A 43 3.64 5.45 -7.19
CA ASP A 43 3.00 6.60 -7.83
C ASP A 43 3.99 7.76 -8.02
N SER A 44 4.85 7.98 -7.03
CA SER A 44 5.96 8.94 -7.11
C SER A 44 7.00 8.57 -8.19
N HIS A 45 7.41 7.29 -8.25
CA HIS A 45 8.43 6.81 -9.20
C HIS A 45 7.97 6.79 -10.66
N SER A 46 6.69 6.49 -10.91
CA SER A 46 6.14 6.53 -12.28
C SER A 46 6.28 7.93 -12.90
N ALA A 47 6.00 8.96 -12.11
CA ALA A 47 6.16 10.35 -12.50
C ALA A 47 7.62 10.85 -12.42
N PHE A 48 8.48 10.20 -11.63
CA PHE A 48 9.92 10.44 -11.63
C PHE A 48 10.58 10.09 -12.98
N THR A 49 10.09 9.06 -13.66
CA THR A 49 10.57 8.71 -15.02
C THR A 49 10.33 9.86 -16.01
N ASP A 50 9.13 10.44 -16.00
CA ASP A 50 8.78 11.61 -16.80
C ASP A 50 9.65 12.84 -16.46
N MET A 51 9.98 13.00 -15.17
CA MET A 51 10.86 14.06 -14.69
C MET A 51 12.30 13.88 -15.19
N LEU A 52 12.85 12.66 -15.18
CA LEU A 52 14.18 12.36 -15.72
C LEU A 52 14.26 12.61 -17.24
N LEU A 53 13.20 12.26 -17.98
CA LEU A 53 13.11 12.57 -19.41
C LEU A 53 13.13 14.09 -19.64
N ALA A 54 12.30 14.84 -18.91
CA ALA A 54 12.27 16.30 -19.01
C ALA A 54 13.61 16.95 -18.63
N LYS A 55 14.31 16.43 -17.61
CA LYS A 55 15.66 16.85 -17.24
C LYS A 55 16.64 16.66 -18.39
N ARG A 56 16.59 15.50 -19.06
CA ARG A 56 17.47 15.17 -20.19
C ARG A 56 17.19 16.03 -21.42
N GLU A 57 15.92 16.26 -21.74
CA GLU A 57 15.49 16.92 -22.98
C GLU A 57 15.54 18.45 -22.89
N HIS A 58 15.29 19.02 -21.70
CA HIS A 58 15.13 20.45 -21.52
C HIS A 58 16.06 21.08 -20.47
N GLY A 59 16.76 20.26 -19.67
CA GLY A 59 17.59 20.70 -18.57
C GLY A 59 16.80 20.99 -17.28
N GLU A 60 17.49 20.93 -16.14
CA GLU A 60 16.90 21.09 -14.79
C GLU A 60 16.31 22.48 -14.52
N LYS A 61 16.73 23.51 -15.27
CA LYS A 61 16.20 24.87 -15.13
C LYS A 61 14.98 25.13 -16.01
N SER A 62 14.54 24.14 -16.79
CA SER A 62 13.40 24.31 -17.67
C SER A 62 12.08 24.28 -16.91
N LYS A 63 11.11 25.07 -17.38
CA LYS A 63 9.72 24.98 -16.90
C LYS A 63 9.12 23.58 -17.07
N SER A 64 9.58 22.84 -18.10
CA SER A 64 9.16 21.46 -18.34
C SER A 64 9.60 20.53 -17.21
N PHE A 65 10.87 20.63 -16.80
CA PHE A 65 11.39 19.88 -15.65
C PHE A 65 10.66 20.25 -14.36
N THR A 66 10.56 21.54 -14.01
CA THR A 66 9.85 21.97 -12.79
C THR A 66 8.41 21.46 -12.74
N ARG A 67 7.69 21.49 -13.87
CA ARG A 67 6.31 20.98 -13.96
C ARG A 67 6.24 19.48 -13.70
N GLN A 68 7.21 18.69 -14.18
CA GLN A 68 7.22 17.25 -13.95
C GLN A 68 7.65 16.89 -12.52
N VAL A 69 8.53 17.69 -11.91
CA VAL A 69 8.81 17.63 -10.48
C VAL A 69 7.51 17.84 -9.70
N GLU A 70 6.77 18.91 -9.93
CA GLU A 70 5.49 19.16 -9.23
C GLU A 70 4.46 18.04 -9.45
N LYS A 71 4.37 17.51 -10.67
CA LYS A 71 3.44 16.43 -11.01
C LYS A 71 3.77 15.13 -10.26
N SER A 72 5.05 14.79 -10.06
CA SER A 72 5.42 13.58 -9.33
C SER A 72 5.06 13.64 -7.85
N TYR A 73 5.26 14.79 -7.22
CA TYR A 73 4.83 15.00 -5.84
C TYR A 73 3.31 15.08 -5.71
N ALA A 74 2.60 15.66 -6.67
CA ALA A 74 1.14 15.70 -6.67
C ALA A 74 0.50 14.30 -6.76
N ALA A 75 1.11 13.38 -7.54
CA ALA A 75 0.66 12.00 -7.61
C ALA A 75 0.81 11.29 -6.25
N ALA A 76 1.97 11.45 -5.60
CA ALA A 76 2.20 10.93 -4.26
C ALA A 76 1.26 11.55 -3.21
N GLN A 77 1.03 12.88 -3.28
CA GLN A 77 0.10 13.59 -2.38
C GLN A 77 -1.31 13.00 -2.43
N LYS A 78 -1.81 12.71 -3.64
CA LYS A 78 -3.13 12.08 -3.79
C LYS A 78 -3.20 10.73 -3.06
N CYS A 79 -2.20 9.87 -3.24
CA CYS A 79 -2.13 8.59 -2.53
C CYS A 79 -2.10 8.80 -1.02
N VAL A 80 -1.24 9.72 -0.56
CA VAL A 80 -1.08 10.06 0.87
C VAL A 80 -2.39 10.52 1.50
N ASP A 81 -3.13 11.40 0.83
CA ASP A 81 -4.43 11.92 1.28
C ASP A 81 -5.49 10.82 1.41
N GLU A 82 -5.43 9.78 0.57
CA GLU A 82 -6.34 8.64 0.61
C GLU A 82 -6.00 7.63 1.73
N VAL A 83 -4.72 7.47 2.08
CA VAL A 83 -4.26 6.45 3.04
C VAL A 83 -4.10 6.97 4.46
N LYS A 84 -3.57 8.20 4.65
CA LYS A 84 -3.32 8.77 5.99
C LYS A 84 -4.53 8.77 6.92
N PRO A 85 -5.74 9.14 6.47
CA PRO A 85 -6.92 9.16 7.34
C PRO A 85 -7.27 7.79 7.93
N LYS A 86 -6.92 6.70 7.25
CA LYS A 86 -7.22 5.32 7.67
C LYS A 86 -6.23 4.81 8.74
N GLY A 87 -5.02 5.38 8.79
CA GLY A 87 -3.93 4.87 9.62
C GLY A 87 -4.17 4.96 11.12
N LYS A 88 -4.82 6.04 11.59
CA LYS A 88 -5.10 6.22 13.02
C LYS A 88 -6.01 5.13 13.58
N GLN A 89 -7.02 4.69 12.81
CA GLN A 89 -7.91 3.62 13.25
C GLN A 89 -7.17 2.28 13.24
N ARG A 90 -6.43 1.99 12.16
CA ARG A 90 -5.58 0.79 12.05
C ARG A 90 -4.60 0.65 13.22
N LEU A 91 -3.97 1.74 13.64
CA LEU A 91 -3.10 1.76 14.82
C LEU A 91 -3.85 1.37 16.09
N LYS A 92 -5.04 1.95 16.32
CA LYS A 92 -5.84 1.63 17.51
C LYS A 92 -6.22 0.15 17.54
N ASP A 93 -6.64 -0.40 16.41
CA ASP A 93 -7.06 -1.80 16.32
C ASP A 93 -5.87 -2.73 16.56
N ALA A 94 -4.69 -2.41 16.02
CA ALA A 94 -3.46 -3.17 16.25
C ALA A 94 -3.03 -3.16 17.73
N VAL A 95 -3.03 -1.98 18.35
CA VAL A 95 -2.70 -1.81 19.78
C VAL A 95 -3.72 -2.50 20.69
N ALA A 96 -5.00 -2.52 20.31
CA ALA A 96 -6.03 -3.23 21.06
C ALA A 96 -5.82 -4.76 20.99
N LEU A 97 -5.38 -5.27 19.85
CA LEU A 97 -5.10 -6.70 19.65
C LEU A 97 -3.82 -7.14 20.38
N MET A 98 -2.77 -6.32 20.36
CA MET A 98 -1.48 -6.61 20.97
C MET A 98 -0.98 -5.43 21.84
N PRO A 99 -1.54 -5.23 23.04
CA PRO A 99 -1.24 -4.06 23.88
C PRO A 99 0.21 -3.98 24.33
N SER A 100 0.91 -5.12 24.44
CA SER A 100 2.30 -5.17 24.89
C SER A 100 3.31 -4.67 23.84
N ASP A 101 2.95 -4.57 22.55
CA ASP A 101 3.80 -3.93 21.51
C ASP A 101 3.33 -2.51 21.17
N LYS A 102 2.59 -1.87 22.07
CA LYS A 102 2.00 -0.56 21.82
C LYS A 102 3.05 0.46 21.35
N ARG A 103 4.25 0.41 21.93
CA ARG A 103 5.33 1.34 21.61
C ARG A 103 5.80 1.13 20.18
N GLU A 104 6.05 -0.11 19.80
CA GLU A 104 6.54 -0.51 18.48
C GLU A 104 5.52 -0.13 17.41
N PHE A 105 4.22 -0.39 17.64
CA PHE A 105 3.17 0.07 16.72
C PHE A 105 3.14 1.60 16.55
N GLN A 106 3.30 2.35 17.65
CA GLN A 106 3.30 3.81 17.62
C GLN A 106 4.54 4.36 16.90
N ASP A 107 5.70 3.76 17.13
CA ASP A 107 6.96 4.15 16.51
C ASP A 107 6.93 3.89 15.00
N SER A 108 6.47 2.71 14.55
CA SER A 108 6.31 2.41 13.12
C SER A 108 5.26 3.28 12.45
N TYR A 109 4.13 3.57 13.12
CA TYR A 109 3.12 4.49 12.60
C TYR A 109 3.67 5.91 12.41
N SER A 110 4.45 6.41 13.38
CA SER A 110 5.06 7.73 13.28
C SER A 110 6.10 7.79 12.16
N ALA A 111 6.90 6.74 11.99
CA ALA A 111 7.87 6.67 10.91
C ALA A 111 7.20 6.59 9.53
N TRP A 112 6.10 5.84 9.42
CA TRP A 112 5.26 5.78 8.23
C TRP A 112 4.70 7.15 7.85
N LEU A 113 4.15 7.91 8.82
CA LEU A 113 3.65 9.27 8.56
C LEU A 113 4.75 10.18 7.99
N GLY A 114 5.95 10.14 8.59
CA GLY A 114 7.09 10.93 8.14
C GLY A 114 7.55 10.54 6.73
N TYR A 115 7.58 9.24 6.41
CA TYR A 115 7.92 8.80 5.07
C TYR A 115 6.87 9.18 4.03
N LEU A 116 5.58 9.13 4.38
CA LEU A 116 4.52 9.62 3.49
C LEU A 116 4.59 11.13 3.27
N ASP A 117 4.87 11.93 4.30
CA ASP A 117 5.09 13.38 4.15
C ASP A 117 6.29 13.66 3.27
N TRP A 118 7.36 12.89 3.45
CA TRP A 118 8.49 12.94 2.54
C TRP A 118 8.00 12.66 1.11
N LEU A 119 7.37 11.52 0.82
CA LEU A 119 6.94 11.17 -0.55
C LEU A 119 6.13 12.27 -1.27
N SER A 120 5.33 13.07 -0.55
CA SER A 120 4.48 14.10 -1.16
C SER A 120 5.03 15.53 -1.13
N THR A 121 6.20 15.77 -0.51
CA THR A 121 6.78 17.13 -0.41
C THR A 121 7.74 17.43 -1.56
N PRO A 122 7.57 18.51 -2.33
CA PRO A 122 8.50 18.90 -3.39
C PRO A 122 9.94 19.12 -2.92
N ARG A 123 10.91 18.50 -3.61
CA ARG A 123 12.36 18.65 -3.37
C ARG A 123 13.18 18.30 -4.60
N GLU A 124 14.46 18.66 -4.57
CA GLU A 124 15.45 18.23 -5.57
C GLU A 124 15.65 16.71 -5.50
N SER A 125 15.76 16.08 -6.67
CA SER A 125 15.86 14.63 -6.81
C SER A 125 17.14 14.08 -6.19
N GLY A 126 17.03 13.04 -5.36
CA GLY A 126 18.14 12.28 -4.78
C GLY A 126 17.66 10.91 -4.28
N GLU A 127 18.54 9.91 -4.25
CA GLU A 127 18.24 8.56 -3.77
C GLU A 127 18.35 8.45 -2.24
N SER A 128 17.44 7.68 -1.64
CA SER A 128 17.31 7.34 -0.22
C SER A 128 17.21 8.52 0.74
N SER A 129 16.13 8.57 1.52
CA SER A 129 15.94 9.59 2.55
C SER A 129 16.08 9.05 3.97
N PRO A 130 16.45 9.90 4.94
CA PRO A 130 16.41 9.53 6.35
C PRO A 130 15.04 9.01 6.80
N GLU A 131 13.95 9.53 6.23
CA GLU A 131 12.58 9.09 6.51
C GLU A 131 12.31 7.68 5.98
N GLN A 132 12.78 7.36 4.76
CA GLN A 132 12.69 6.01 4.20
C GLN A 132 13.46 5.00 5.05
N ILE A 133 14.70 5.35 5.43
CA ILE A 133 15.55 4.49 6.27
C ILE A 133 14.91 4.26 7.63
N ARG A 134 14.42 5.34 8.27
CA ARG A 134 13.75 5.27 9.57
C ARG A 134 12.48 4.42 9.51
N PHE A 135 11.69 4.56 8.45
CA PHE A 135 10.51 3.73 8.23
C PHE A 135 10.89 2.26 8.10
N GLN A 136 11.85 1.93 7.24
CA GLN A 136 12.30 0.54 7.07
C GLN A 136 12.82 -0.07 8.38
N GLN A 137 13.61 0.67 9.15
CA GLN A 137 14.11 0.21 10.43
C GLN A 137 12.94 -0.04 11.41
N SER A 138 11.99 0.89 11.50
CA SER A 138 10.83 0.72 12.40
C SER A 138 9.93 -0.46 12.03
N MET A 139 9.87 -0.85 10.74
CA MET A 139 9.13 -2.04 10.32
C MET A 139 9.86 -3.32 10.72
N ASN A 140 11.19 -3.35 10.59
CA ASN A 140 12.02 -4.46 11.05
C ASN A 140 11.91 -4.65 12.56
N ASP A 141 11.94 -3.55 13.33
CA ASP A 141 11.81 -3.59 14.79
C ASP A 141 10.42 -4.10 15.22
N LEU A 142 9.36 -3.66 14.53
CA LEU A 142 8.00 -4.14 14.78
C LEU A 142 7.86 -5.64 14.47
N GLN A 143 8.40 -6.09 13.33
CA GLN A 143 8.40 -7.51 12.97
C GLN A 143 9.12 -8.34 14.04
N ALA A 144 10.30 -7.89 14.49
CA ALA A 144 11.05 -8.56 15.54
C ALA A 144 10.28 -8.65 16.88
N ALA A 145 9.54 -7.60 17.24
CA ALA A 145 8.69 -7.61 18.44
C ALA A 145 7.51 -8.58 18.31
N MET A 146 6.91 -8.68 17.11
CA MET A 146 5.84 -9.63 16.82
C MET A 146 6.35 -11.08 16.82
N ASP A 147 7.55 -11.33 16.30
CA ASP A 147 8.17 -12.67 16.21
C ASP A 147 8.71 -13.18 17.56
N ALA A 148 9.01 -12.30 18.50
CA ALA A 148 9.51 -12.64 19.83
C ALA A 148 8.43 -13.22 20.79
N ARG A 149 7.23 -13.51 20.27
CA ARG A 149 6.06 -13.98 21.01
C ARG A 149 5.74 -15.43 20.69
#